data_AF-A0A8J7VN65-F1
#
_entry.id   AF-A0A8J7VN65-F1
#
_cell.length_a   1.000
_cell.length_b   1.000
_cell.length_c   1.000
_cell.angle_alpha   90.00
_cell.angle_beta   90.00
_cell.angle_gamma   90.00
#
_symmetry.space_group_name_H-M   'P 1'
#
loop_
_entity.id
_entity.type
_entity.pdbx_description
1 polymer ?
#
loop_
_entity_poly.entity_id
_entity_poly.type
_entity_poly.pdbx_seq_one_letter_code
_entity_poly.pdbx_strand_id
1 'polypeptide(L)'
;GDLAAAVDQLHALMIGVEPDLTFLIDIDPALGLARATARADTEMRFEDMGLAVQQKARDGFLALARANPARLCVINGARPPEEIAAEVLVAVLAHLPP
;
A
#
# COMPACT_ATOMS: atom_id res chain seq x y z
N GLY A 1 -10.56 -4.62 -18.16
CA GLY A 1 -9.68 -5.68 -18.68
C GLY A 1 -8.46 -5.77 -17.80
N ASP A 2 -7.74 -6.88 -17.83
CA ASP A 2 -6.40 -6.95 -17.23
C ASP A 2 -5.45 -6.10 -18.08
N LEU A 3 -5.08 -4.94 -17.55
CA LEU A 3 -4.21 -3.97 -18.23
C LEU A 3 -2.80 -3.96 -17.64
N ALA A 4 -2.47 -4.87 -16.71
CA ALA A 4 -1.20 -4.86 -16.00
C ALA A 4 0.00 -4.85 -16.96
N ALA A 5 0.01 -5.75 -17.94
CA ALA A 5 1.08 -5.81 -18.94
C ALA A 5 1.21 -4.52 -19.77
N ALA A 6 0.10 -3.85 -20.08
CA ALA A 6 0.14 -2.58 -20.82
C ALA A 6 0.69 -1.44 -19.95
N VAL A 7 0.33 -1.42 -18.66
CA VAL A 7 0.87 -0.47 -17.68
C VAL A 7 2.37 -0.69 -17.49
N ASP A 8 2.81 -1.94 -17.36
CA ASP A 8 4.23 -2.30 -17.21
C ASP A 8 5.05 -1.86 -18.43
N GLN A 9 4.52 -2.06 -19.65
CA GLN A 9 5.16 -1.58 -20.88
C GLN A 9 5.29 -0.06 -20.92
N LEU A 10 4.23 0.67 -20.54
CA LEU A 10 4.25 2.13 -20.48
C LEU A 10 5.22 2.64 -19.42
N HIS A 11 5.24 2.00 -18.24
CA HIS A 11 6.19 2.33 -17.18
C HIS A 11 7.63 2.16 -17.66
N ALA A 12 7.95 1.02 -18.28
CA ALA A 12 9.29 0.75 -18.80
C ALA A 12 9.72 1.74 -19.90
N LEU A 13 8.78 2.20 -20.74
CA LEU A 13 9.06 3.10 -21.84
C LEU A 13 9.20 4.57 -21.40
N MET A 14 8.39 5.02 -20.43
CA MET A 14 8.23 6.44 -20.12
C MET A 14 8.79 6.85 -18.76
N ILE A 15 8.78 5.95 -17.77
CA ILE A 15 9.15 6.26 -16.38
C ILE A 15 10.49 5.59 -16.04
N GLY A 16 10.55 4.25 -16.14
CA GLY A 16 11.78 3.46 -15.99
C GLY A 16 12.48 3.57 -14.62
N VAL A 17 11.77 4.06 -13.60
CA VAL A 17 12.30 4.28 -12.25
C VAL A 17 11.33 3.69 -11.25
N GLU A 18 11.87 2.85 -10.38
CA GLU A 18 11.15 2.23 -9.29
C GLU A 18 11.66 2.77 -7.95
N PRO A 19 10.80 2.90 -6.92
CA PRO A 19 11.27 3.16 -5.57
C PRO A 19 12.17 2.02 -5.08
N ASP A 20 13.27 2.38 -4.42
CA ASP A 20 14.17 1.40 -3.77
C ASP A 20 13.43 0.61 -2.67
N LEU A 21 12.52 1.29 -1.96
CA LEU A 21 11.70 0.71 -0.91
C LEU A 21 10.29 1.32 -0.92
N THR A 22 9.28 0.47 -0.80
CA THR A 22 7.85 0.83 -0.69
C THR A 22 7.23 0.09 0.47
N PHE A 23 6.47 0.81 1.30
CA PHE A 23 5.72 0.22 2.41
C PHE A 23 4.25 0.11 2.06
N LEU A 24 3.73 -1.12 2.06
CA LEU A 24 2.31 -1.39 1.98
C LEU A 24 1.77 -1.61 3.39
N ILE A 25 1.08 -0.59 3.93
CA ILE A 25 0.37 -0.72 5.21
C ILE A 25 -0.95 -1.47 4.95
N ASP A 26 -0.93 -2.79 5.07
CA ASP A 26 -2.11 -3.64 4.81
C ASP A 26 -3.08 -3.56 5.98
N ILE A 27 -4.33 -3.20 5.68
CA ILE A 27 -5.41 -3.16 6.66
C ILE A 27 -6.68 -3.73 6.05
N ASP A 28 -7.49 -4.38 6.90
CA ASP A 28 -8.84 -4.76 6.51
C ASP A 28 -9.64 -3.51 6.07
N PRO A 29 -10.27 -3.53 4.89
CA PRO A 29 -10.98 -2.35 4.38
C PRO A 29 -12.08 -1.82 5.30
N ALA A 30 -12.83 -2.70 5.98
CA ALA A 30 -13.88 -2.26 6.90
C ALA A 30 -13.29 -1.59 8.14
N LEU A 31 -12.19 -2.13 8.67
CA LEU A 31 -11.45 -1.49 9.76
C LEU A 31 -10.82 -0.15 9.34
N GLY A 32 -10.26 -0.09 8.12
CA GLY A 32 -9.69 1.13 7.55
C GLY A 32 -10.74 2.23 7.40
N LEU A 33 -11.91 1.88 6.86
CA LEU A 33 -13.05 2.79 6.73
C LEU A 33 -13.51 3.31 8.09
N ALA A 34 -13.64 2.44 9.10
CA ALA A 34 -14.02 2.85 10.45
C ALA A 34 -13.03 3.83 11.09
N ARG A 35 -11.73 3.70 10.79
CA ARG A 35 -10.69 4.64 11.25
C ARG A 35 -10.72 5.96 10.49
N ALA A 36 -11.00 5.94 9.19
CA ALA A 36 -11.09 7.14 8.36
C ALA A 36 -12.30 8.01 8.78
N THR A 37 -13.46 7.40 8.99
CA THR A 37 -14.68 8.11 9.43
C THR A 37 -14.52 8.72 10.82
N ALA A 38 -13.78 8.08 11.73
CA ALA A 38 -13.51 8.60 13.06
C ALA A 38 -12.59 9.85 13.07
N ARG A 39 -11.84 10.11 11.99
CA ARG A 39 -10.91 11.25 11.87
C ARG A 39 -11.55 12.51 11.26
N ALA A 40 -12.85 12.45 10.94
CA ALA A 40 -13.64 13.42 10.16
C ALA A 40 -13.14 14.88 10.19
N ASP A 41 -12.26 15.20 9.24
CA ASP A 41 -12.18 16.51 8.61
C ASP A 41 -12.07 16.27 7.10
N THR A 42 -13.25 16.18 6.49
CA THR A 42 -13.50 16.61 5.10
C THR A 42 -12.60 16.01 4.00
N GLU A 43 -12.85 14.76 3.59
CA GLU A 43 -12.90 14.26 2.18
C GLU A 43 -12.93 12.72 2.16
N MET A 44 -14.13 12.12 1.99
CA MET A 44 -14.35 10.66 1.92
C MET A 44 -14.32 10.09 0.50
N ARG A 45 -13.56 10.72 -0.42
CA ARG A 45 -13.65 10.43 -1.86
C ARG A 45 -13.34 8.97 -2.22
N PHE A 46 -12.51 8.29 -1.44
CA PHE A 46 -12.14 6.88 -1.67
C PHE A 46 -12.98 5.92 -0.84
N GLU A 47 -13.43 6.36 0.34
CA GLU A 47 -14.35 5.68 1.23
C GLU A 47 -15.73 5.52 0.59
N ASP A 48 -16.19 6.53 -0.14
CA ASP A 48 -17.48 6.56 -0.83
C ASP A 48 -17.53 5.63 -2.05
N MET A 49 -16.39 5.10 -2.51
CA MET A 49 -16.35 4.10 -3.60
C MET A 49 -16.89 2.73 -3.18
N GLY A 50 -17.10 2.51 -1.87
CA GLY A 50 -17.70 1.32 -1.31
C GLY A 50 -16.72 0.18 -1.06
N LEU A 51 -17.11 -0.71 -0.13
CA LEU A 51 -16.26 -1.78 0.41
C LEU A 51 -15.71 -2.73 -0.68
N ALA A 52 -16.51 -3.04 -1.70
CA ALA A 52 -16.09 -3.93 -2.78
C ALA A 52 -14.93 -3.36 -3.62
N VAL A 53 -14.89 -2.04 -3.82
CA VAL A 53 -13.78 -1.38 -4.53
C VAL A 53 -12.53 -1.41 -3.68
N GLN A 54 -12.66 -1.14 -2.37
CA GLN A 54 -11.53 -1.18 -1.44
C GLN A 54 -10.95 -2.59 -1.30
N GLN A 55 -11.80 -3.62 -1.28
CA GLN A 55 -11.33 -5.02 -1.25
C GLN A 55 -10.54 -5.36 -2.52
N LYS A 56 -11.04 -4.98 -3.71
CA LYS A 56 -10.32 -5.17 -4.97
C LYS A 56 -8.99 -4.41 -4.99
N ALA A 57 -8.96 -3.19 -4.45
CA ALA A 57 -7.74 -2.40 -4.34
C ALA A 57 -6.72 -3.10 -3.43
N ARG A 58 -7.14 -3.58 -2.25
CA ARG A 58 -6.31 -4.36 -1.33
C ARG A 58 -5.74 -5.60 -2.00
N ASP A 59 -6.57 -6.38 -2.69
CA ASP A 59 -6.14 -7.58 -3.39
C ASP A 59 -5.07 -7.27 -4.45
N GLY A 60 -5.24 -6.16 -5.18
CA GLY A 60 -4.27 -5.65 -6.15
C GLY A 60 -2.94 -5.24 -5.52
N PHE A 61 -2.97 -4.47 -4.43
CA PHE A 61 -1.74 -4.08 -3.72
C PHE A 61 -1.00 -5.29 -3.13
N LEU A 62 -1.71 -6.26 -2.56
CA LEU A 62 -1.11 -7.49 -2.06
C LEU A 62 -0.52 -8.35 -3.19
N ALA A 63 -1.15 -8.35 -4.37
CA ALA A 63 -0.58 -9.01 -5.55
C ALA A 63 0.72 -8.34 -6.01
N LEU A 64 0.76 -7.00 -6.03
CA LEU A 64 1.97 -6.23 -6.36
C LEU A 64 3.10 -6.51 -5.36
N ALA A 65 2.79 -6.57 -4.06
CA ALA A 65 3.77 -6.88 -3.02
C ALA A 65 4.35 -8.29 -3.17
N ARG A 66 3.50 -9.28 -3.48
CA ARG A 66 3.96 -10.65 -3.76
C ARG A 66 4.83 -10.75 -5.02
N ALA A 67 4.56 -9.93 -6.03
CA ALA A 67 5.35 -9.89 -7.26
C ALA A 67 6.69 -9.15 -7.11
N ASN A 68 6.80 -8.25 -6.12
CA ASN A 68 7.96 -7.38 -5.92
C ASN A 68 8.54 -7.43 -4.49
N PRO A 69 8.81 -8.62 -3.90
CA PRO A 69 9.16 -8.75 -2.49
C PRO A 69 10.52 -8.12 -2.12
N ALA A 70 11.38 -7.85 -3.12
CA ALA A 70 12.68 -7.22 -2.91
C ALA A 70 12.58 -5.73 -2.53
N ARG A 71 11.51 -5.04 -2.95
CA ARG A 71 11.33 -3.59 -2.75
C ARG A 71 10.01 -3.22 -2.08
N LEU A 72 9.02 -4.13 -2.01
CA LEU A 72 7.77 -3.91 -1.30
C LEU A 72 7.77 -4.66 0.04
N CYS A 73 7.64 -3.90 1.13
CA CYS A 73 7.49 -4.41 2.48
C CYS A 73 6.02 -4.28 2.93
N VAL A 74 5.39 -5.40 3.27
CA VAL A 74 4.01 -5.41 3.79
C VAL A 74 4.05 -5.28 5.31
N ILE A 75 3.36 -4.28 5.84
CA ILE A 75 3.28 -3.98 7.26
C ILE A 75 1.84 -4.14 7.71
N ASN A 76 1.62 -4.86 8.81
CA ASN A 76 0.28 -5.02 9.37
C ASN A 76 -0.22 -3.70 9.96
N GLY A 77 -1.17 -3.07 9.25
CA GLY A 77 -1.82 -1.81 9.59
C GLY A 77 -2.91 -1.92 10.65
N ALA A 78 -3.31 -3.12 11.07
CA ALA A 78 -4.30 -3.29 12.14
C ALA A 78 -3.70 -2.99 13.53
N ARG A 79 -2.37 -2.99 13.66
CA ARG A 79 -1.64 -2.70 14.90
C ARG A 79 -1.72 -1.23 15.33
N PRO A 80 -1.33 -0.92 16.58
CA PRO A 80 -1.16 0.45 17.03
C PRO A 80 -0.11 1.23 16.20
N PRO A 81 -0.28 2.55 16.01
CA PRO A 81 0.65 3.37 15.22
C PRO A 81 2.11 3.29 15.66
N GLU A 82 2.38 3.16 16.95
CA GLU A 82 3.72 3.05 17.52
C GLU A 82 4.43 1.76 17.10
N GLU A 83 3.71 0.64 17.03
CA GLU A 83 4.26 -0.64 16.56
C GLU A 83 4.53 -0.59 15.06
N ILE A 84 3.62 0.01 14.29
CA ILE A 84 3.77 0.23 12.85
C ILE A 84 5.01 1.09 12.59
N ALA A 85 5.16 2.20 13.32
CA ALA A 85 6.30 3.10 13.17
C ALA A 85 7.63 2.43 13.51
N ALA A 86 7.66 1.60 14.56
CA ALA A 86 8.84 0.83 14.92
C ALA A 86 9.24 -0.17 13.82
N GLU A 87 8.26 -0.88 13.23
CA GLU A 87 8.52 -1.80 12.13
C GLU A 87 9.02 -1.10 10.87
N VAL A 88 8.40 0.02 10.49
CA VAL A 88 8.88 0.86 9.37
C VAL A 88 10.32 1.28 9.61
N LEU A 89 10.65 1.75 10.81
CA LEU A 89 12.00 2.21 11.14
C LEU A 89 13.03 1.09 10.99
N VAL A 90 12.74 -0.11 11.52
CA VAL A 90 13.60 -1.28 11.38
C VAL A 90 13.84 -1.61 9.90
N ALA A 91 12.77 -1.63 9.10
CA ALA A 91 12.87 -1.94 7.68
C ALA A 91 13.65 -0.89 6.88
N VAL A 92 13.48 0.41 7.19
CA VAL A 92 14.26 1.49 6.58
C VAL A 92 15.74 1.36 6.93
N LEU A 93 16.07 1.18 8.20
CA LEU A 93 17.47 1.08 8.64
C LEU A 93 18.19 -0.12 8.01
N ALA A 94 17.49 -1.23 7.80
CA ALA A 94 18.04 -2.39 7.12
C ALA A 94 18.31 -2.16 5.61
N HIS A 95 17.65 -1.16 5.02
CA HIS A 95 17.74 -0.83 3.60
C HIS A 95 18.74 0.30 3.30
N LEU A 96 19.08 1.12 4.29
CA LEU A 96 20.06 2.18 4.14
C LEU A 96 21.50 1.62 4.13
N PRO A 97 22.39 2.19 3.32
CA PRO A 97 23.81 1.91 3.42
C PRO A 97 24.35 2.34 4.80
N PRO A 98 25.45 1.72 5.27
CA PRO A 98 26.08 2.03 6.56
C PRO A 98 26.62 3.46 6.65
#